data_AF-A0A380W4H2-F1
#
_entry.id   AF-A0A380W4H2-F1
#
_cell.length_a   1.000
_cell.length_b   1.000
_cell.length_c   1.000
_cell.angle_alpha   90.00
_cell.angle_beta   90.00
_cell.angle_gamma   90.00
#
_symmetry.space_group_name_H-M   'P 1'
#
loop_
_entity.id
_entity.type
_entity.pdbx_description
1 polymer ?
#
loop_
_entity_poly.entity_id
_entity_poly.type
_entity_poly.pdbx_seq_one_letter_code
_entity_poly.pdbx_strand_id
1 'polypeptide(L)' 'MSEATAPARRPGEDEATAGVMRLPEILLTSLTALAAAGEVEQACRLAGQACVMLRASDPAASRRFDVLLHRLTRKLSW' A
#
# COMPACT_ATOMS: atom_id res chain seq x y z
N MET A 1 -36.79 -21.15 21.45
CA MET A 1 -35.83 -20.02 21.46
C MET A 1 -34.64 -20.46 20.64
N SER A 2 -34.50 -19.95 19.42
CA SER A 2 -33.46 -20.36 18.47
C SER A 2 -32.25 -19.45 18.65
N GLU A 3 -31.17 -19.98 19.23
CA GLU A 3 -29.87 -19.33 19.18
C GLU A 3 -29.27 -19.54 17.78
N ALA A 4 -29.33 -18.49 16.96
CA ALA A 4 -28.56 -18.41 15.73
C ALA A 4 -27.07 -18.30 16.12
N THR A 5 -26.39 -19.44 16.10
CA THR A 5 -24.93 -19.52 16.20
C THR A 5 -24.32 -18.66 15.09
N ALA A 6 -23.68 -17.56 15.50
CA ALA A 6 -22.86 -16.76 14.61
C ALA A 6 -21.70 -17.61 14.07
N PRO A 7 -21.33 -17.50 12.78
CA PRO A 7 -20.21 -18.27 12.25
C PRO A 7 -18.90 -17.82 12.92
N ALA A 8 -18.22 -18.76 13.57
CA ALA A 8 -16.89 -18.57 14.10
C ALA A 8 -15.93 -18.23 12.94
N ARG A 9 -15.42 -16.99 12.92
CA ARG A 9 -14.39 -16.55 11.96
C ARG A 9 -13.17 -17.46 12.08
N ARG A 10 -12.65 -17.93 10.93
CA ARG A 10 -11.46 -18.79 10.94
C ARG A 10 -10.23 -17.91 11.16
N PRO A 11 -9.32 -18.24 12.09
CA PRO A 11 -8.13 -17.42 12.36
C PRO A 11 -7.22 -17.19 11.14
N GLY A 12 -7.28 -18.06 10.11
CA GLY A 12 -6.52 -17.88 8.86
C GLY A 12 -7.07 -16.80 7.92
N GLU A 13 -8.34 -16.40 8.05
CA GLU A 13 -8.92 -15.32 7.24
C GLU A 13 -8.46 -13.95 7.77
N ASP A 14 -8.28 -13.84 9.08
CA ASP A 14 -7.83 -12.62 9.75
C ASP A 14 -6.33 -12.35 9.51
N GLU A 15 -5.49 -13.39 9.48
CA GLU A 15 -4.08 -13.26 9.05
C GLU A 15 -3.94 -12.92 7.57
N ALA A 16 -4.76 -13.51 6.69
CA ALA A 16 -4.75 -13.18 5.27
C ALA A 16 -5.17 -11.72 5.04
N THR A 17 -6.23 -11.25 5.71
CA THR A 17 -6.64 -9.83 5.67
C THR A 17 -5.57 -8.91 6.28
N ALA A 18 -4.95 -9.29 7.39
CA ALA A 18 -3.86 -8.52 8.00
C ALA A 18 -2.61 -8.46 7.11
N GLY A 19 -2.31 -9.53 6.37
CA GLY A 19 -1.22 -9.59 5.40
C GLY A 19 -1.47 -8.66 4.21
N VAL A 20 -2.70 -8.64 3.69
CA VAL A 20 -3.12 -7.72 2.61
C VAL A 20 -3.01 -6.27 3.05
N MET A 21 -3.36 -5.94 4.30
CA MET A 21 -3.19 -4.58 4.84
C MET A 21 -1.73 -4.18 5.06
N ARG A 22 -0.83 -5.14 5.37
CA ARG A 22 0.61 -4.87 5.58
C ARG A 22 1.42 -4.74 4.29
N LEU A 23 0.95 -5.31 3.18
CA LEU A 23 1.68 -5.26 1.91
C LEU A 23 1.90 -3.81 1.40
N PRO A 24 0.89 -2.92 1.39
CA PRO A 24 1.08 -1.50 1.06
C PRO A 24 2.16 -0.81 1.90
N GLU A 25 2.27 -1.14 3.18
CA GLU A 25 3.24 -0.53 4.10
C GLU A 25 4.67 -0.99 3.79
N ILE A 26 4.84 -2.28 3.51
CA ILE A 26 6.12 -2.84 3.06
C ILE A 26 6.54 -2.19 1.74
N LEU A 27 5.62 -2.08 0.78
CA LEU A 27 5.90 -1.43 -0.50
C LEU A 27 6.30 0.05 -0.33
N LEU A 28 5.59 0.80 0.51
CA LEU A 28 5.95 2.20 0.80
C LEU A 28 7.37 2.31 1.39
N THR A 29 7.71 1.40 2.30
CA THR A 29 9.04 1.34 2.92
C THR A 29 10.11 1.04 1.86
N SER A 30 9.87 0.05 1.01
CA SER A 30 10.78 -0.34 -0.08
C SER A 30 11.00 0.78 -1.08
N LEU A 31 9.94 1.48 -1.51
CA LEU A 31 10.06 2.61 -2.44
C LEU A 31 10.79 3.81 -1.82
N THR A 32 10.61 4.03 -0.52
CA THR A 32 11.35 5.06 0.22
C THR A 32 12.84 4.73 0.29
N ALA A 33 13.18 3.46 0.56
CA ALA A 33 14.57 2.99 0.58
C ALA A 33 15.22 3.09 -0.82
N LEU A 34 14.47 2.73 -1.87
CA LEU A 34 14.92 2.84 -3.25
C LEU A 34 15.24 4.30 -3.61
N ALA A 35 14.35 5.23 -3.27
CA ALA A 35 14.61 6.65 -3.48
C ALA A 35 15.81 7.17 -2.66
N ALA A 36 16.02 6.65 -1.44
CA ALA A 36 17.18 7.00 -0.63
C ALA A 36 18.50 6.45 -1.21
N ALA A 37 18.45 5.36 -1.98
CA ALA A 37 19.58 4.80 -2.70
C ALA A 37 19.93 5.55 -4.01
N GLY A 38 19.21 6.63 -4.34
CA GLY A 38 19.43 7.43 -5.54
C GLY A 38 18.50 7.08 -6.71
N GLU A 39 17.73 6.00 -6.59
CA GLU A 39 16.81 5.50 -7.63
C GLU A 39 15.44 6.20 -7.58
N VAL A 40 15.44 7.54 -7.47
CA VAL A 40 14.23 8.33 -7.22
C VAL A 40 13.23 8.24 -8.37
N GLU A 41 13.70 8.23 -9.62
CA GLU A 41 12.81 8.08 -10.78
C GLU A 41 12.09 6.73 -10.79
N GLN A 42 12.83 5.65 -10.50
CA GLN A 42 12.26 4.31 -10.47
C GLN A 42 11.23 4.20 -9.33
N ALA A 43 11.54 4.77 -8.16
CA ALA A 43 10.60 4.86 -7.06
C ALA A 43 9.32 5.63 -7.42
N CYS A 44 9.43 6.75 -8.15
CA CYS A 44 8.28 7.49 -8.68
C CYS A 44 7.43 6.65 -9.63
N ARG A 45 8.05 5.96 -10.60
CA ARG A 45 7.34 5.11 -11.57
C ARG A 45 6.53 4.02 -10.86
N LEU A 46 7.14 3.31 -9.92
CA LEU A 46 6.49 2.25 -9.15
C LEU A 46 5.39 2.79 -8.22
N ALA A 47 5.60 3.94 -7.58
CA ALA A 47 4.59 4.58 -6.74
C ALA A 47 3.34 4.97 -7.56
N GLY A 48 3.53 5.51 -8.78
CA GLY A 48 2.44 5.82 -9.69
C GLY A 48 1.64 4.59 -10.14
N GLN A 49 2.32 3.48 -10.44
CA GLN A 49 1.66 2.21 -10.78
C GLN A 49 0.83 1.68 -9.61
N ALA A 50 1.37 1.71 -8.38
CA ALA A 50 0.66 1.29 -7.18
C ALA A 50 -0.58 2.16 -6.91
N CYS A 51 -0.50 3.48 -7.10
CA CYS A 51 -1.64 4.39 -7.03
C CYS A 51 -2.80 3.94 -7.92
N VAL A 52 -2.52 3.69 -9.21
CA VAL A 52 -3.52 3.31 -10.20
C VAL A 52 -4.15 1.96 -9.84
N MET A 53 -3.35 0.97 -9.48
CA MET A 53 -3.84 -0.37 -9.12
C MET A 53 -4.75 -0.36 -7.90
N LEU A 54 -4.41 0.44 -6.88
CA LEU A 54 -5.15 0.46 -5.61
C LEU A 54 -6.34 1.42 -5.61
N ARG A 55 -6.47 2.29 -6.63
CA ARG A 55 -7.50 3.34 -6.64
C ARG A 55 -8.93 2.81 -6.47
N ALA A 56 -9.22 1.63 -7.03
CA ALA A 56 -10.54 1.02 -6.97
C ALA A 56 -10.72 0.08 -5.77
N SER A 57 -9.66 -0.59 -5.32
CA SER A 57 -9.73 -1.65 -4.30
C SER A 57 -9.37 -1.18 -2.89
N ASP A 58 -8.47 -0.21 -2.76
CA ASP A 58 -8.06 0.39 -1.49
C ASP A 58 -7.69 1.88 -1.68
N PRO A 59 -8.68 2.79 -1.64
CA PRO A 59 -8.45 4.22 -1.79
C PRO A 59 -7.55 4.81 -0.71
N ALA A 60 -7.53 4.22 0.50
CA ALA A 60 -6.71 4.69 1.60
C ALA A 60 -5.23 4.38 1.34
N ALA A 61 -4.90 3.18 0.88
CA ALA A 61 -3.55 2.84 0.45
C ALA A 61 -3.13 3.64 -0.79
N SER A 62 -4.01 3.76 -1.80
CA SER A 62 -3.76 4.57 -3.00
C SER A 62 -3.31 6.00 -2.64
N ARG A 63 -4.01 6.66 -1.70
CA ARG A 63 -3.64 8.01 -1.24
C ARG A 63 -2.24 8.08 -0.59
N ARG A 64 -1.80 7.03 0.11
CA ARG A 64 -0.46 7.00 0.72
C ARG A 64 0.65 6.95 -0.35
N PHE A 65 0.45 6.16 -1.40
CA PHE A 65 1.38 6.14 -2.53
C PHE A 65 1.39 7.47 -3.28
N ASP A 66 0.25 8.15 -3.40
CA ASP A 66 0.16 9.46 -4.06
C ASP A 66 0.94 10.54 -3.29
N VAL A 67 0.81 10.53 -1.96
CA VAL A 67 1.61 11.41 -1.08
C VAL A 67 3.11 11.11 -1.20
N LEU A 68 3.50 9.83 -1.28
CA LEU A 68 4.90 9.46 -1.50
C LEU A 68 5.38 9.97 -2.86
N LEU A 69 4.63 9.73 -3.93
CA LEU A 69 4.95 10.19 -5.28
C LEU A 69 5.18 11.69 -5.32
N HIS A 70 4.25 12.49 -4.77
CA HIS A 70 4.39 13.94 -4.72
C HIS A 70 5.65 14.39 -3.95
N ARG A 71 6.01 13.68 -2.86
CA ARG A 71 7.26 13.96 -2.12
C ARG A 71 8.50 13.64 -2.96
N LEU A 72 8.50 12.53 -3.69
CA LEU A 72 9.62 12.10 -4.52
C LEU A 72 9.80 12.99 -5.75
N THR A 73 8.70 13.41 -6.40
CA THR A 73 8.75 14.36 -7.51
C THR A 73 9.41 15.68 -7.12
N ARG A 74 9.20 16.17 -5.90
CA ARG A 74 9.91 17.37 -5.41
C ARG A 74 11.42 17.18 -5.23
N LYS A 75 11.88 15.93 -5.08
CA LYS A 75 13.32 15.62 -5.00
C LYS A 75 13.98 15.52 -6.37
N LEU A 76 13.19 15.30 -7.42
CA LEU A 76 13.65 15.27 -8.81
C LEU A 76 13.83 16.70 -9.36
N SER A 77 14.33 17.64 -8.53
CA SER A 77 14.51 19.05 -8.89
C SER A 77 15.08 19.16 -10.31
N TRP A 78 14.21 19.59 -11.22
CA TRP A 78 14.57 19.96 -12.57
C TRP A 78 15.21 21.35 -12.55
#